data_AF-A0A968JVV2-F1
#
_entry.id   AF-A0A968JVV2-F1
#
_cell.length_a   1.000
_cell.length_b   1.000
_cell.length_c   1.000
_cell.angle_alpha   90.00
_cell.angle_beta   90.00
_cell.angle_gamma   90.00
#
_symmetry.space_group_name_H-M   'P 1'
#
loop_
_entity.id
_entity.type
_entity.pdbx_description
1 polymer ?
#
loop_
_entity_poly.entity_id
_entity_poly.type
_entity_poly.pdbx_seq_one_letter_code
_entity_poly.pdbx_strand_id
1 'polypeptide(L)'
;MKNIFAFLILFFLLQGCEEYMDVTFEGDSSKKLVVEGMITTDTMIHNVILSRSGDFFNKGPKEMETGAEVTIYDGSNLVVLNETESGVYSTPDDFFGVTGKTYDLNIRLTDGTEYSASETIAPLPVIDSIAFTFGGGFSSSDGISKGCM
;
A
#
# COMPACT_ATOMS: atom_id res chain seq x y z
N MET A 1 -39.45 -38.71 41.11
CA MET A 1 -39.77 -38.61 39.66
C MET A 1 -39.80 -37.16 39.15
N LYS A 2 -40.20 -36.15 39.94
CA LYS A 2 -40.24 -34.73 39.51
C LYS A 2 -38.86 -34.12 39.18
N ASN A 3 -37.82 -34.52 39.90
CA ASN A 3 -36.46 -33.96 39.74
C ASN A 3 -35.77 -34.47 38.46
N ILE A 4 -36.14 -35.65 37.97
CA ILE A 4 -35.57 -36.23 36.74
C ILE A 4 -36.06 -35.48 35.50
N PHE A 5 -37.31 -34.99 35.54
CA PHE A 5 -37.90 -34.19 34.49
C PHE A 5 -37.21 -32.83 34.34
N ALA A 6 -36.81 -32.23 35.47
CA ALA A 6 -36.06 -30.97 35.47
C ALA A 6 -34.66 -31.14 34.86
N PHE A 7 -33.98 -32.25 35.14
CA PHE A 7 -32.68 -32.56 34.52
C PHE A 7 -32.78 -32.77 33.00
N LEU A 8 -33.87 -33.38 32.53
CA LEU A 8 -34.09 -33.64 31.11
C LEU A 8 -34.37 -32.36 30.33
N ILE A 9 -35.12 -31.42 30.93
CA ILE A 9 -35.35 -30.07 30.39
C ILE A 9 -34.05 -29.27 30.33
N LEU A 10 -33.21 -29.36 31.37
CA LEU A 10 -31.93 -28.66 31.40
C LEU A 10 -30.96 -29.18 30.32
N PHE A 11 -30.98 -30.49 30.04
CA PHE A 11 -30.16 -31.09 28.98
C PHE A 11 -30.57 -30.61 27.59
N PHE A 12 -31.86 -30.39 27.35
CA PHE A 12 -32.37 -29.92 26.07
C PHE A 12 -32.05 -28.43 25.82
N LEU A 13 -31.95 -27.62 26.88
CA LEU A 13 -31.56 -26.21 26.80
C LEU A 13 -30.07 -26.01 26.50
N LEU A 14 -29.24 -27.05 26.62
CA LEU A 14 -27.80 -27.01 26.34
C LEU A 14 -27.45 -27.44 24.90
N GLN A 15 -28.43 -27.88 24.10
CA GLN A 15 -28.24 -28.22 22.70
C GLN A 15 -28.30 -26.95 21.84
N GLY A 16 -27.17 -26.27 21.67
CA GLY A 16 -27.02 -25.18 20.70
C GLY A 16 -26.72 -25.76 19.32
N CYS A 17 -27.60 -25.50 18.34
CA CYS A 17 -27.32 -25.84 16.95
C CYS A 17 -26.47 -24.69 16.36
N GLU A 18 -25.21 -24.96 16.06
CA GLU A 18 -24.38 -24.02 15.30
C GLU A 18 -24.56 -24.34 13.81
N GLU A 19 -25.11 -23.38 13.08
CA GLU A 19 -25.24 -23.47 11.63
C GLU A 19 -23.88 -23.14 11.00
N TYR A 20 -23.21 -24.15 10.44
CA TYR A 20 -21.97 -23.96 9.69
C TYR A 20 -22.29 -23.24 8.39
N MET A 21 -21.95 -21.96 8.30
CA MET A 21 -22.06 -21.20 7.07
C MET A 21 -20.76 -21.37 6.27
N ASP A 22 -20.80 -22.16 5.21
CA ASP A 22 -19.72 -22.27 4.24
C ASP A 22 -19.78 -21.04 3.32
N VAL A 23 -18.98 -20.02 3.62
CA VAL A 23 -18.90 -18.81 2.80
C VAL A 23 -18.00 -19.08 1.61
N THR A 24 -18.57 -19.64 0.54
CA THR A 24 -17.92 -19.70 -0.76
C THR A 24 -17.93 -18.31 -1.39
N PHE A 25 -16.79 -17.63 -1.41
CA PHE A 25 -16.63 -16.37 -2.14
C PHE A 25 -16.72 -16.66 -3.64
N GLU A 26 -17.90 -16.51 -4.24
CA GLU A 26 -18.07 -16.41 -5.70
C GLU A 26 -17.70 -15.00 -6.20
N GLY A 27 -16.57 -14.50 -5.74
CA GLY A 27 -15.95 -13.27 -6.22
C GLY A 27 -14.66 -13.65 -6.93
N ASP A 28 -14.51 -13.18 -8.16
CA ASP A 28 -13.35 -13.34 -9.04
C ASP A 28 -12.04 -13.54 -8.26
N SER A 29 -11.67 -14.80 -8.02
CA SER A 29 -10.47 -15.22 -7.28
C SER A 29 -9.18 -14.95 -8.06
N SER A 30 -9.29 -14.23 -9.19
CA SER A 30 -8.16 -13.78 -9.96
C SER A 30 -7.39 -12.73 -9.16
N LYS A 31 -6.15 -13.08 -8.81
CA LYS A 31 -5.22 -12.16 -8.17
C LYS A 31 -5.04 -10.93 -9.07
N LYS A 32 -5.34 -9.75 -8.52
CA LYS A 32 -5.24 -8.48 -9.26
C LYS A 32 -3.79 -8.01 -9.28
N LEU A 33 -3.42 -7.31 -10.34
CA LEU A 33 -2.13 -6.64 -10.42
C LEU A 33 -2.09 -5.50 -9.40
N VAL A 34 -1.00 -5.44 -8.65
CA VAL A 34 -0.67 -4.39 -7.69
C VAL A 34 0.59 -3.71 -8.20
N VAL A 35 0.47 -2.41 -8.45
CA VAL A 35 1.52 -1.55 -9.00
C VAL A 35 1.94 -0.57 -7.92
N GLU A 36 3.22 -0.57 -7.58
CA GLU A 36 3.82 0.35 -6.60
C GLU A 36 4.97 1.09 -7.27
N GLY A 37 5.02 2.41 -7.17
CA GLY A 37 6.10 3.20 -7.75
C GLY A 37 6.01 4.65 -7.33
N MET A 38 7.15 5.33 -7.32
CA MET A 38 7.24 6.75 -7.00
C MET A 38 8.34 7.38 -7.83
N ILE A 39 8.02 8.51 -8.48
CA ILE A 39 8.98 9.33 -9.21
C ILE A 39 9.19 10.61 -8.41
N THR A 40 10.44 10.96 -8.13
CA THR A 40 10.80 12.21 -7.46
C THR A 40 11.61 13.11 -8.40
N THR A 41 11.86 14.35 -7.96
CA THR A 41 12.70 15.31 -8.70
C THR A 41 14.20 15.03 -8.60
N ASP A 42 14.60 14.03 -7.81
CA ASP A 42 16.01 13.70 -7.63
C ASP A 42 16.51 12.85 -8.79
N THR A 43 17.74 13.13 -9.25
CA THR A 43 18.44 12.34 -10.27
C THR A 43 18.95 11.05 -9.66
N MET A 44 18.18 9.97 -9.84
CA MET A 44 18.48 8.65 -9.32
C MET A 44 17.69 7.57 -10.07
N ILE A 45 17.94 6.31 -9.71
CA ILE A 45 17.12 5.19 -10.16
C ILE A 45 15.79 5.20 -9.41
N HIS A 46 14.68 5.24 -10.15
CA HIS A 46 13.32 5.09 -9.63
C HIS A 46 12.82 3.68 -9.98
N ASN A 47 12.04 3.08 -9.07
CA ASN A 47 11.56 1.71 -9.21
C ASN A 47 10.03 1.66 -9.33
N VAL A 48 9.56 0.79 -10.22
CA VAL A 48 8.17 0.35 -10.33
C VAL A 48 8.13 -1.14 -9.99
N ILE A 49 7.39 -1.49 -8.96
CA ILE A 49 7.25 -2.85 -8.43
C ILE A 49 5.89 -3.39 -8.84
N LEU A 50 5.92 -4.51 -9.57
CA LEU A 50 4.73 -5.22 -10.03
C LEU A 50 4.56 -6.53 -9.25
N SER A 51 3.35 -6.74 -8.74
CA SER A 51 3.04 -7.88 -7.91
C SER A 51 1.56 -8.25 -8.02
N ARG A 52 1.18 -9.37 -7.42
CA ARG A 52 -0.20 -9.84 -7.38
C ARG A 52 -0.76 -9.75 -5.97
N SER A 53 -2.06 -9.41 -5.88
CA SER A 53 -2.77 -9.41 -4.61
C SER A 53 -2.70 -10.78 -3.93
N GLY A 54 -2.44 -10.79 -2.63
CA GLY A 54 -2.41 -12.02 -1.84
C GLY A 54 -3.78 -12.71 -1.75
N ASP A 55 -3.76 -14.00 -1.47
CA ASP A 55 -4.96 -14.75 -1.11
C ASP A 55 -5.35 -14.39 0.34
N PHE A 56 -6.66 -14.27 0.59
CA PHE A 56 -7.18 -14.00 1.92
C PHE A 56 -6.78 -15.05 2.96
N PHE A 57 -6.76 -16.33 2.58
CA PHE A 57 -6.45 -17.43 3.50
C PHE A 57 -4.97 -17.81 3.52
N ASN A 58 -4.19 -17.40 2.50
CA ASN A 58 -2.80 -17.79 2.36
C ASN A 58 -1.85 -16.60 2.58
N LYS A 59 -1.14 -16.60 3.70
CA LYS A 59 -0.13 -15.59 4.08
C LYS A 59 1.26 -15.91 3.52
N GLY A 60 1.32 -16.44 2.30
CA GLY A 60 2.57 -16.73 1.61
C GLY A 60 3.36 -15.45 1.23
N PRO A 61 4.59 -15.60 0.72
CA PRO A 61 5.34 -14.48 0.15
C PRO A 61 4.56 -13.82 -1.01
N LYS A 62 4.78 -12.51 -1.20
CA LYS A 62 4.17 -11.73 -2.29
C LYS A 62 4.56 -12.37 -3.63
N GLU A 63 3.57 -12.64 -4.47
CA GLU A 63 3.82 -13.11 -5.83
C GLU A 63 4.19 -11.91 -6.70
N MET A 64 5.37 -11.95 -7.30
CA MET A 64 5.91 -10.87 -8.14
C MET A 64 5.55 -11.10 -9.60
N GLU A 65 5.24 -10.03 -10.33
CA GLU A 65 4.88 -10.09 -11.76
C GLU A 65 6.09 -9.78 -12.64
N THR A 66 6.63 -10.79 -13.31
CA THR A 66 7.90 -10.72 -14.07
C THR A 66 7.68 -10.71 -15.58
N GLY A 67 8.63 -10.14 -16.34
CA GLY A 67 8.61 -10.17 -17.80
C GLY A 67 7.58 -9.24 -18.46
N ALA A 68 7.05 -8.26 -17.73
CA ALA A 68 6.19 -7.23 -18.28
C ALA A 68 7.01 -6.17 -19.04
N GLU A 69 6.41 -5.55 -20.04
CA GLU A 69 6.94 -4.34 -20.66
C GLU A 69 6.43 -3.13 -19.90
N VAL A 70 7.34 -2.37 -19.27
CA VAL A 70 7.00 -1.19 -18.45
C VAL A 70 7.66 0.04 -19.04
N THR A 71 6.85 1.06 -19.31
CA THR A 71 7.32 2.33 -19.89
C THR A 71 6.73 3.52 -19.16
N ILE A 72 7.51 4.59 -19.02
CA ILE A 72 7.07 5.90 -18.53
C ILE A 72 7.20 6.90 -19.68
N TYR A 73 6.15 7.66 -19.97
CA TYR A 73 6.15 8.76 -20.93
C TYR A 73 6.00 10.10 -20.21
N ASP A 74 6.91 11.05 -20.44
CA ASP A 74 6.91 12.36 -19.76
C ASP A 74 6.29 13.50 -20.61
N GLY A 75 5.58 13.15 -21.68
CA GLY A 75 5.07 14.09 -22.69
C GLY A 75 6.05 14.41 -23.82
N SER A 76 7.31 13.96 -23.75
CA SER A 76 8.33 14.19 -24.79
C SER A 76 9.19 12.98 -25.08
N ASN A 77 9.56 12.23 -24.05
CA ASN A 77 10.44 11.07 -24.11
C ASN A 77 9.71 9.85 -23.54
N LEU A 78 9.93 8.71 -24.19
CA LEU A 78 9.51 7.41 -23.69
C LEU A 78 10.70 6.74 -23.01
N VAL A 79 10.56 6.45 -21.72
CA VAL A 79 11.56 5.75 -20.91
C VAL A 79 11.10 4.31 -20.72
N VAL A 80 11.90 3.37 -21.22
CA VAL A 80 11.67 1.93 -21.00
C VAL A 80 12.39 1.51 -19.73
N LEU A 81 11.68 0.82 -18.83
CA LEU A 81 12.25 0.34 -17.58
C LEU A 81 12.76 -1.09 -17.76
N ASN A 82 13.89 -1.40 -17.12
CA ASN A 82 14.47 -2.74 -17.16
C ASN A 82 14.14 -3.49 -15.88
N GLU A 83 13.75 -4.76 -16.00
CA GLU A 83 13.57 -5.63 -14.84
C GLU A 83 14.95 -5.95 -14.22
N THR A 84 15.21 -5.45 -13.02
CA THR A 84 16.47 -5.61 -12.30
C THR A 84 16.43 -6.76 -11.30
N GLU A 85 15.25 -6.99 -10.72
CA GLU A 85 14.92 -8.12 -9.86
C GLU A 85 13.50 -8.59 -10.21
N SER A 86 13.09 -9.79 -9.78
CA SER A 86 11.77 -10.32 -10.11
C SER A 86 10.64 -9.36 -9.71
N GLY A 87 9.97 -8.80 -10.72
CA GLY A 87 8.89 -7.84 -10.56
C GLY A 87 9.32 -6.42 -10.17
N VAL A 88 10.62 -6.10 -10.20
CA VAL A 88 11.15 -4.76 -9.95
C VAL A 88 11.72 -4.19 -11.26
N TYR A 89 11.10 -3.13 -11.74
CA TYR A 89 11.44 -2.46 -12.99
C TYR A 89 12.04 -1.09 -12.67
N SER A 90 13.25 -0.84 -13.16
CA SER A 90 14.05 0.33 -12.80
C SER A 90 14.24 1.26 -13.99
N THR A 91 14.18 2.57 -13.73
CA THR A 91 14.58 3.60 -14.69
C THR A 91 16.11 3.63 -14.86
N PRO A 92 16.63 4.32 -15.89
CA PRO A 92 18.02 4.76 -15.91
C PRO A 92 18.40 5.56 -14.65
N ASP A 93 19.69 5.62 -14.35
CA ASP A 93 20.24 6.30 -13.16
C ASP A 93 20.28 7.82 -13.27
N ASP A 94 20.18 8.34 -14.49
CA ASP A 94 20.09 9.76 -14.81
C ASP A 94 18.64 10.28 -14.92
N PHE A 95 17.65 9.46 -14.58
CA PHE A 95 16.24 9.85 -14.63
C PHE A 95 15.85 10.73 -13.44
N PHE A 96 15.02 11.75 -13.71
CA PHE A 96 14.43 12.62 -12.69
C PHE A 96 13.08 13.19 -13.14
N GLY A 97 12.20 13.38 -12.17
CA GLY A 97 10.93 14.06 -12.33
C GLY A 97 11.09 15.57 -12.47
N VAL A 98 10.19 16.20 -13.21
CA VAL A 98 10.10 17.65 -13.39
C VAL A 98 8.76 18.12 -12.85
N THR A 99 8.79 19.05 -11.91
CA THR A 99 7.58 19.66 -11.35
C THR A 99 6.69 20.26 -12.43
N GLY A 100 5.39 20.01 -12.34
CA GLY A 100 4.39 20.45 -13.30
C GLY A 100 4.27 19.59 -14.56
N LYS A 101 5.15 18.59 -14.76
CA LYS A 101 4.98 17.60 -15.82
C LYS A 101 4.08 16.44 -15.38
N THR A 102 3.36 15.91 -16.36
CA THR A 102 2.56 14.68 -16.26
C THR A 102 3.37 13.51 -16.79
N TYR A 103 3.31 12.39 -16.06
CA TYR A 103 3.99 11.15 -16.36
C TYR A 103 2.95 10.05 -16.56
N ASP A 104 2.97 9.41 -17.72
CA ASP A 104 2.10 8.30 -18.05
C ASP A 104 2.88 6.98 -17.91
N LEU A 105 2.44 6.12 -17.00
CA LEU A 105 2.95 4.77 -16.81
C LEU A 105 2.11 3.80 -17.63
N ASN A 106 2.75 3.04 -18.52
CA ASN A 106 2.13 1.95 -19.27
C ASN A 106 2.80 0.63 -18.94
N ILE A 107 2.00 -0.40 -18.71
CA ILE A 107 2.43 -1.76 -18.37
C ILE A 107 1.72 -2.73 -19.32
N ARG A 108 2.48 -3.55 -20.04
CA ARG A 108 1.95 -4.67 -20.83
C ARG A 108 2.46 -5.98 -20.27
N LEU A 109 1.54 -6.81 -19.80
CA LEU A 109 1.85 -8.14 -19.26
C LEU A 109 2.15 -9.15 -20.37
N THR A 110 2.75 -10.27 -19.99
CA THR A 110 3.09 -11.37 -20.93
C THR A 110 1.86 -12.04 -21.54
N ASP A 111 0.71 -11.99 -20.84
CA ASP A 111 -0.58 -12.47 -21.33
C ASP A 111 -1.28 -11.50 -22.29
N GLY A 112 -0.68 -10.32 -22.54
CA GLY A 112 -1.21 -9.27 -23.41
C GLY A 112 -2.14 -8.27 -22.72
N THR A 113 -2.40 -8.41 -21.42
CA THR A 113 -3.18 -7.43 -20.65
C THR A 113 -2.40 -6.14 -20.47
N GLU A 114 -3.06 -5.01 -20.66
CA GLU A 114 -2.45 -3.68 -20.55
C GLU A 114 -3.06 -2.88 -19.40
N TYR A 115 -2.21 -2.13 -18.69
CA TYR A 115 -2.58 -1.20 -17.63
C TYR A 115 -1.93 0.16 -17.89
N SER A 116 -2.63 1.23 -17.54
CA SER A 116 -2.09 2.59 -17.61
C SER A 116 -2.45 3.41 -16.38
N ALA A 117 -1.56 4.32 -16.01
CA ALA A 117 -1.76 5.32 -14.98
C ALA A 117 -1.13 6.64 -15.40
N SER A 118 -1.66 7.76 -14.91
CA SER A 118 -1.17 9.10 -15.25
C SER A 118 -1.16 9.96 -14.00
N GLU A 119 -0.03 10.59 -13.71
CA GLU A 119 0.11 11.45 -12.53
C GLU A 119 1.00 12.67 -12.82
N THR A 120 0.75 13.77 -12.12
CA THR A 120 1.48 15.03 -12.28
C THR A 120 2.24 15.37 -11.02
N ILE A 121 3.53 15.69 -11.14
CA ILE A 121 4.33 16.13 -9.99
C ILE A 121 3.89 17.55 -9.61
N ALA A 122 3.14 17.67 -8.52
CA ALA A 122 2.67 18.96 -8.04
C ALA A 122 3.83 19.83 -7.51
N PRO A 123 3.74 21.17 -7.66
CA PRO A 123 4.71 22.07 -7.04
C PRO A 123 4.61 22.05 -5.52
N LEU A 124 5.75 22.27 -4.86
CA LEU A 124 5.77 22.40 -3.41
C LEU A 124 5.01 23.66 -2.97
N PRO A 125 4.06 23.55 -2.03
CA PRO A 125 3.42 24.72 -1.46
C PRO A 125 4.43 25.53 -0.63
N VAL A 126 4.30 26.86 -0.65
CA VAL A 126 5.11 27.73 0.21
C VAL A 126 4.63 27.58 1.66
N ILE A 127 5.56 27.32 2.58
CA ILE A 127 5.26 27.28 4.01
C ILE A 127 5.07 28.71 4.50
N ASP A 128 3.88 29.02 5.02
CA ASP A 128 3.53 30.37 5.49
C ASP A 128 4.07 30.65 6.91
N SER A 129 3.82 29.77 7.87
CA SER A 129 4.40 29.87 9.21
C SER A 129 4.49 28.53 9.93
N ILE A 130 5.54 28.38 10.74
CA ILE A 130 5.69 27.28 11.69
C ILE A 130 5.78 27.93 13.07
N ALA A 131 4.86 27.59 13.96
CA ALA A 131 4.86 28.07 15.34
C ALA A 131 5.04 26.90 16.31
N PHE A 132 5.88 27.10 17.31
CA PHE A 132 6.07 26.17 18.42
C PHE A 132 5.60 26.85 19.70
N THR A 133 4.67 26.22 20.43
CA THR A 133 4.20 26.70 21.73
C THR A 133 4.66 25.77 22.83
N PHE A 134 5.40 26.30 23.81
CA PHE A 134 5.64 25.58 25.07
C PHE A 134 4.34 25.61 25.88
N GLY A 135 3.62 24.48 25.92
CA GLY A 135 2.53 24.28 26.87
C GLY A 135 3.13 24.17 28.27
N GLY A 136 3.13 25.28 29.03
CA GLY A 136 3.49 25.28 30.45
C GLY A 136 2.50 24.45 31.25
N GLY A 137 2.77 23.16 31.38
CA GLY A 137 1.87 22.19 31.98
C GLY A 137 2.58 21.10 32.74
N PHE A 138 3.47 21.48 33.67
CA PHE A 138 3.66 20.82 34.96
C PHE A 138 4.27 21.86 35.90
N SER A 139 3.43 22.44 36.77
CA SER A 139 3.91 23.17 37.95
C SER A 139 4.47 22.15 38.94
N SER A 140 5.67 21.65 38.68
CA SER A 140 6.54 21.19 39.76
C SER A 140 7.31 22.41 40.23
N SER A 141 6.86 22.93 41.36
CA SER A 141 7.56 23.94 42.15
C SER A 141 8.94 23.41 42.55
N ASP A 142 9.92 23.55 41.67
CA ASP A 142 11.32 23.45 42.03
C ASP A 142 12.08 24.46 41.18
N GLY A 143 12.39 25.60 41.81
CA GLY A 143 13.16 26.65 41.20
C GLY A 143 14.57 26.18 40.92
N ILE A 144 14.99 26.25 39.66
CA ILE A 144 16.41 26.40 39.33
C ILE A 144 16.53 27.57 38.35
N SER A 145 17.06 28.66 38.91
CA SER A 145 17.53 29.83 38.19
C SER A 145 18.72 29.50 37.26
N LYS A 146 18.94 30.41 36.30
CA LYS A 146 20.14 30.59 35.45
C LYS A 146 20.09 29.72 34.20
N GLY A 147 20.00 30.27 33.00
CA GLY A 147 20.63 31.48 32.47
C GLY A 147 21.46 31.00 31.27
N CYS A 148 21.10 31.42 30.06
CA CYS A 148 21.94 31.22 28.88
C CYS A 148 22.30 32.61 28.35
N MET A 149 23.60 32.85 28.30
CA MET A 149 24.28 33.95 27.61
C MET A 149 23.92 33.97 26.13
#